data_AF-A0A2J8AH75-F1
#
_entry.id   AF-A0A2J8AH75-F1
#
_cell.length_a   1.000
_cell.length_b   1.000
_cell.length_c   1.000
_cell.angle_alpha   90.00
_cell.angle_beta   90.00
_cell.angle_gamma   90.00
#
_symmetry.space_group_name_H-M   'P 1'
#
loop_
_entity.id
_entity.type
_entity.pdbx_description
1 polymer ?
#
loop_
_entity_poly.entity_id
_entity_poly.type
_entity_poly.pdbx_seq_one_letter_code
_entity_poly.pdbx_strand_id
1 'polypeptide(L)'
;MRVVALISGGKDSCYSMHLCKQHGHDVVALANLLPEESAPDELDSFCFQTVGHQLVGAYSACMGLPLFRKHISGTSALQDLGYSPTDGDEVEDLYQLLAYVKESMPGIQAVASGAIASDYQRLRVENVCSRLNLVSLAYLWHQPQRLLLRSQQRPPCLSG
;
A
#
# COMPACT_ATOMS: atom_id res chain seq x y z
N MET A 1 2.62 1.19 16.78
CA MET A 1 1.39 0.51 16.29
C MET A 1 1.79 -0.71 15.48
N ARG A 2 0.92 -1.74 15.43
CA ARG A 2 1.08 -2.87 14.49
C ARG A 2 0.50 -2.47 13.13
N VAL A 3 1.31 -2.58 12.09
CA VAL A 3 1.04 -2.01 10.75
C VAL A 3 1.06 -3.10 9.70
N VAL A 4 0.10 -3.05 8.77
CA VAL A 4 0.21 -3.73 7.48
C VAL A 4 0.76 -2.74 6.44
N ALA A 5 1.78 -3.14 5.68
CA ALA A 5 2.31 -2.32 4.60
C ALA A 5 1.65 -2.69 3.27
N LEU A 6 1.01 -1.71 2.61
CA LEU A 6 0.56 -1.80 1.23
C LEU A 6 1.77 -1.65 0.31
N ILE A 7 2.05 -2.69 -0.46
CA ILE A 7 3.21 -2.76 -1.34
C ILE A 7 2.79 -2.97 -2.80
N SER A 8 3.54 -2.36 -3.71
CA SER A 8 3.40 -2.49 -5.17
C SER A 8 4.66 -3.08 -5.82
N GLY A 9 5.58 -3.66 -5.05
CA GLY A 9 6.83 -4.24 -5.55
C GLY A 9 7.94 -3.23 -5.90
N GLY A 10 7.65 -1.93 -5.94
CA GLY A 10 8.63 -0.87 -6.20
C GLY A 10 9.46 -0.44 -4.98
N LYS A 11 10.54 0.33 -5.22
CA LYS A 11 11.47 0.87 -4.21
C LYS A 11 10.79 1.69 -3.11
N ASP A 12 9.68 2.36 -3.44
CA ASP A 12 8.98 3.26 -2.52
C ASP A 12 8.20 2.48 -1.43
N SER A 13 7.82 1.22 -1.72
CA SER A 13 7.26 0.30 -0.74
C SER A 13 8.28 -0.02 0.37
N CYS A 14 9.53 -0.29 -0.01
CA CYS A 14 10.63 -0.53 0.94
C CYS A 14 10.89 0.69 1.82
N TYR A 15 10.90 1.88 1.22
CA TYR A 15 11.17 3.11 1.95
C TYR A 15 10.03 3.47 2.92
N SER A 16 8.76 3.24 2.55
CA SER A 16 7.63 3.42 3.47
C SER A 16 7.71 2.50 4.70
N MET A 17 8.11 1.23 4.50
CA MET A 17 8.34 0.30 5.63
C MET A 17 9.49 0.76 6.53
N HIS A 18 10.58 1.29 5.95
CA HIS A 18 11.67 1.88 6.72
C HIS A 18 11.20 3.06 7.58
N LEU A 19 10.39 3.97 7.02
CA LEU A 19 9.82 5.10 7.76
C LEU A 19 8.90 4.64 8.89
N CYS A 20 8.09 3.60 8.68
CA CYS A 20 7.29 3.01 9.74
C CYS A 20 8.15 2.64 10.96
N LYS A 21 9.29 1.97 10.71
CA LYS A 21 10.23 1.59 11.77
C LYS A 21 10.86 2.81 12.45
N GLN A 22 11.26 3.83 11.68
CA GLN A 22 11.83 5.07 12.24
C GLN A 22 10.84 5.81 13.15
N HIS A 23 9.54 5.75 12.84
CA HIS A 23 8.48 6.33 13.65
C HIS A 23 7.97 5.39 14.78
N GLY A 24 8.66 4.27 15.06
CA GLY A 24 8.32 3.36 16.15
C GLY A 24 7.12 2.47 15.87
N HIS A 25 6.75 2.28 14.60
CA HIS A 25 5.74 1.31 14.20
C HIS A 25 6.37 -0.03 13.82
N ASP A 26 5.61 -1.09 14.07
CA ASP A 26 6.01 -2.46 13.80
C ASP A 26 5.25 -2.96 12.56
N VAL A 27 5.97 -3.23 11.48
CA VAL A 27 5.39 -3.77 10.24
C VAL A 27 5.28 -5.28 10.39
N VAL A 28 4.05 -5.77 10.53
CA VAL A 28 3.77 -7.17 10.87
C VAL A 28 3.23 -7.98 9.70
N ALA A 29 2.83 -7.32 8.61
CA ALA A 29 2.26 -7.95 7.43
C ALA A 29 2.46 -7.09 6.19
N LEU A 30 2.40 -7.74 5.04
CA LEU A 30 2.41 -7.12 3.72
C LEU A 30 1.07 -7.37 3.02
N ALA A 31 0.54 -6.38 2.33
CA ALA A 31 -0.67 -6.48 1.52
C ALA A 31 -0.42 -5.94 0.11
N ASN A 32 -0.94 -6.62 -0.91
CA ASN A 32 -0.77 -6.21 -2.30
C ASN A 32 -2.02 -6.53 -3.12
N LEU A 33 -2.54 -5.53 -3.84
CA LEU A 33 -3.51 -5.75 -4.91
C LEU A 33 -2.78 -6.11 -6.20
N LEU A 34 -3.28 -7.13 -6.88
CA LEU A 34 -2.74 -7.70 -8.11
C LEU A 34 -3.64 -7.31 -9.29
N PRO A 35 -3.14 -6.69 -10.36
CA PRO A 35 -3.92 -6.60 -11.59
C PRO A 35 -4.27 -7.99 -12.14
N GLU A 36 -5.37 -8.11 -12.88
CA GLU A 36 -5.78 -9.36 -13.51
C GLU A 36 -4.86 -9.70 -14.70
N GLU A 37 -4.39 -10.95 -14.80
CA GLU A 37 -3.39 -11.38 -15.80
C GLU A 37 -3.90 -11.34 -17.26
N SER A 38 -5.23 -11.32 -17.46
CA SER A 38 -5.89 -11.42 -18.76
C SER A 38 -6.42 -10.10 -19.31
N ALA A 39 -6.26 -9.00 -18.59
CA ALA A 39 -6.59 -7.69 -19.12
C ALA A 39 -5.43 -7.21 -20.01
N PRO A 40 -5.68 -6.74 -21.25
CA PRO A 40 -4.68 -5.93 -21.96
C PRO A 40 -4.23 -4.78 -21.05
N ASP A 41 -3.09 -4.14 -21.34
CA ASP A 41 -2.51 -2.98 -20.62
C ASP A 41 -3.48 -1.79 -20.37
N GLU A 42 -4.76 -1.94 -20.73
CA GLU A 42 -5.90 -1.03 -20.61
C GLU A 42 -6.87 -1.36 -19.45
N LEU A 43 -6.42 -1.99 -18.35
CA LEU A 43 -7.11 -1.76 -17.08
C LEU A 43 -6.76 -0.33 -16.66
N ASP A 44 -7.75 0.57 -16.74
CA ASP A 44 -7.74 1.94 -16.19
C ASP A 44 -7.59 1.94 -14.65
N SER A 45 -6.63 1.19 -14.09
CA SER A 45 -6.28 1.25 -12.67
C SER A 45 -5.34 2.43 -12.46
N PHE A 46 -5.91 3.55 -12.04
CA PHE A 46 -5.16 4.76 -11.71
C PHE A 46 -4.43 4.64 -10.37
N CYS A 47 -4.76 3.65 -9.52
CA CYS A 47 -4.25 3.56 -8.16
C CYS A 47 -3.21 2.46 -7.89
N PHE A 48 -3.33 1.26 -8.50
CA PHE A 48 -2.67 0.06 -7.94
C PHE A 48 -1.77 -0.72 -8.92
N GLN A 49 -1.40 -0.11 -10.06
CA GLN A 49 -0.48 -0.69 -11.02
C GLN A 49 0.91 -1.02 -10.40
N THR A 50 1.42 -2.21 -10.73
CA THR A 50 2.66 -2.76 -10.16
C THR A 50 3.65 -3.08 -11.28
N VAL A 51 4.77 -2.34 -11.36
CA VAL A 51 5.94 -2.73 -12.17
C VAL A 51 6.80 -3.67 -11.31
N GLY A 52 6.71 -4.98 -11.55
CA GLY A 52 7.55 -5.97 -10.87
C GLY A 52 6.85 -6.85 -9.84
N HIS A 53 5.75 -7.51 -10.23
CA HIS A 53 5.01 -8.47 -9.39
C HIS A 53 5.91 -9.57 -8.78
N GLN A 54 7.04 -9.90 -9.43
CA GLN A 54 8.03 -10.88 -9.00
C GLN A 54 8.78 -10.47 -7.72
N LEU A 55 8.95 -9.16 -7.48
CA LEU A 55 9.68 -8.64 -6.32
C LEU A 55 8.83 -8.63 -5.04
N VAL A 56 7.50 -8.67 -5.15
CA VAL A 56 6.57 -8.68 -4.01
C VAL A 56 6.77 -9.94 -3.15
N GLY A 57 6.93 -11.11 -3.80
CA GLY A 57 7.23 -12.36 -3.10
C GLY A 57 8.59 -12.33 -2.40
N ALA A 58 9.59 -11.68 -3.01
CA ALA A 58 10.92 -11.52 -2.41
C ALA A 58 10.89 -10.67 -1.13
N TYR A 59 10.06 -9.62 -1.05
CA TYR A 59 9.89 -8.85 0.19
C TYR A 59 9.43 -9.73 1.36
N SER A 60 8.41 -10.55 1.14
CA SER A 60 7.90 -11.48 2.17
C SER A 60 8.98 -12.46 2.61
N ALA A 61 9.69 -13.07 1.66
CA ALA A 61 10.76 -14.02 1.95
C ALA A 61 11.93 -13.38 2.70
N CYS A 62 12.36 -12.18 2.31
CA CYS A 62 13.49 -11.49 2.94
C CYS A 62 13.14 -10.92 4.33
N MET A 63 11.89 -10.50 4.54
CA MET A 63 11.46 -9.89 5.80
C MET A 63 10.87 -10.92 6.78
N GLY A 64 10.57 -12.14 6.32
CA GLY A 64 9.89 -13.16 7.13
C GLY A 64 8.47 -12.76 7.53
N LEU A 65 7.80 -11.93 6.73
CA LEU A 65 6.47 -11.40 7.02
C LEU A 65 5.39 -12.06 6.15
N PRO A 66 4.19 -12.29 6.70
CA PRO A 66 3.06 -12.80 5.93
C PRO A 66 2.66 -11.82 4.83
N LEU A 67 2.36 -12.35 3.65
CA LEU A 67 1.94 -11.59 2.46
C LEU A 67 0.51 -11.97 2.08
N PHE A 68 -0.38 -10.98 2.12
CA PHE A 68 -1.76 -11.10 1.70
C PHE A 68 -1.92 -10.48 0.31
N ARG A 69 -2.55 -11.21 -0.61
CA ARG A 69 -2.78 -10.73 -1.98
C ARG A 69 -4.22 -10.96 -2.40
N LYS A 70 -4.73 -10.03 -3.21
CA LYS A 70 -6.06 -10.13 -3.83
C LYS A 70 -5.97 -9.58 -5.25
N HIS A 71 -6.64 -10.24 -6.19
CA HIS A 71 -6.78 -9.73 -7.55
C HIS A 71 -7.77 -8.56 -7.59
N ILE A 72 -7.42 -7.53 -8.34
CA ILE A 72 -8.30 -6.42 -8.68
C ILE A 72 -9.33 -6.98 -9.67
N SER A 73 -10.59 -6.85 -9.30
CA SER A 73 -11.74 -7.24 -10.11
C SER A 73 -12.62 -6.04 -10.44
N GLY A 74 -12.52 -4.97 -9.67
CA GLY A 74 -13.18 -3.69 -9.92
C GLY A 74 -12.44 -2.80 -10.92
N THR A 75 -13.14 -1.76 -11.36
CA THR A 75 -12.63 -0.70 -12.25
C THR A 75 -12.47 0.62 -11.48
N SER A 76 -11.79 1.62 -12.05
CA SER A 76 -11.80 2.98 -11.49
C SER A 76 -13.12 3.68 -11.83
N ALA A 77 -14.22 3.26 -11.21
CA ALA A 77 -15.57 3.70 -11.56
C ALA A 77 -15.84 5.15 -11.14
N LEU A 78 -15.18 5.62 -10.07
CA LEU A 78 -15.45 6.92 -9.46
C LEU A 78 -14.18 7.78 -9.38
N GLN A 79 -14.08 8.83 -10.21
CA GLN A 79 -12.89 9.68 -10.31
C GLN A 79 -12.97 10.98 -9.46
N ASP A 80 -14.08 11.21 -8.76
CA ASP A 80 -14.25 12.40 -7.92
C ASP A 80 -13.37 12.38 -6.66
N LEU A 81 -13.05 13.56 -6.11
CA LEU A 81 -12.28 13.70 -4.87
C LEU A 81 -12.94 12.99 -3.68
N GLY A 82 -14.28 13.03 -3.59
CA GLY A 82 -15.04 12.25 -2.61
C GLY A 82 -15.20 10.81 -3.08
N TYR A 83 -14.96 9.83 -2.21
CA TYR A 83 -15.30 8.44 -2.48
C TYR A 83 -16.54 8.01 -1.70
N SER A 84 -17.52 7.46 -2.41
CA SER A 84 -18.58 6.63 -1.86
C SER A 84 -18.34 5.18 -2.25
N PRO A 85 -18.56 4.20 -1.35
CA PRO A 85 -18.49 2.79 -1.70
C PRO A 85 -19.32 2.52 -2.95
N THR A 86 -18.67 1.95 -3.96
CA THR A 86 -19.25 1.77 -5.29
C THR A 86 -19.04 0.33 -5.73
N ASP A 87 -20.13 -0.36 -6.06
CA ASP A 87 -20.08 -1.74 -6.49
C ASP A 87 -19.25 -1.87 -7.77
N GLY A 88 -18.30 -2.80 -7.77
CA GLY A 88 -17.39 -3.02 -8.90
C GLY A 88 -16.24 -2.02 -9.01
N ASP A 89 -15.92 -1.27 -7.94
CA ASP A 89 -14.78 -0.36 -7.90
C ASP A 89 -13.54 -0.98 -7.23
N GLU A 90 -12.34 -0.70 -7.75
CA GLU A 90 -11.07 -1.25 -7.24
C GLU A 90 -10.79 -0.89 -5.77
N VAL A 91 -11.39 0.18 -5.25
CA VAL A 91 -11.27 0.58 -3.85
C VAL A 91 -12.00 -0.39 -2.92
N GLU A 92 -13.07 -1.03 -3.39
CA GLU A 92 -13.73 -2.10 -2.63
C GLU A 92 -12.90 -3.39 -2.61
N ASP A 93 -12.08 -3.65 -3.64
CA ASP A 93 -11.11 -4.73 -3.58
C ASP A 93 -10.06 -4.48 -2.51
N LEU A 94 -9.57 -3.24 -2.38
CA LEU A 94 -8.68 -2.84 -1.30
C LEU A 94 -9.34 -3.03 0.07
N TYR A 95 -10.60 -2.62 0.21
CA TYR A 95 -11.37 -2.81 1.43
C TYR A 95 -11.45 -4.28 1.82
N GLN A 96 -11.82 -5.16 0.90
CA GLN A 96 -11.93 -6.60 1.15
C GLN A 96 -10.58 -7.22 1.55
N LEU A 97 -9.49 -6.83 0.88
CA LEU A 97 -8.15 -7.28 1.23
C LEU A 97 -7.76 -6.88 2.66
N LEU A 98 -7.96 -5.61 3.02
CA LEU A 98 -7.59 -5.10 4.35
C LEU A 98 -8.51 -5.62 5.46
N ALA A 99 -9.79 -5.86 5.15
CA ALA A 99 -10.71 -6.53 6.06
C ALA A 99 -10.21 -7.95 6.38
N TYR A 100 -9.86 -8.73 5.36
CA TYR A 100 -9.32 -10.08 5.52
C TYR A 100 -8.01 -10.10 6.33
N VAL A 101 -7.11 -9.14 6.07
CA VAL A 101 -5.86 -8.99 6.85
C VAL A 101 -6.17 -8.71 8.32
N LYS A 102 -7.10 -7.80 8.59
CA LYS A 102 -7.49 -7.43 9.97
C LYS A 102 -8.12 -8.60 10.72
N GLU A 103 -8.94 -9.42 10.05
CA GLU A 103 -9.51 -10.64 10.60
C GLU A 103 -8.42 -11.70 10.88
N SER A 104 -7.49 -11.88 9.94
CA SER A 104 -6.41 -12.86 10.04
C SER A 104 -5.34 -12.48 11.08
N MET A 105 -5.19 -11.19 11.36
CA MET A 105 -4.17 -10.66 12.28
C MET A 105 -4.77 -9.68 13.29
N PRO A 106 -5.37 -10.21 14.37
CA PRO A 106 -5.92 -9.39 15.44
C PRO A 106 -4.89 -8.41 16.00
N GLY A 107 -5.30 -7.16 16.15
CA GLY A 107 -4.46 -6.10 16.72
C GLY A 107 -3.67 -5.26 15.71
N ILE A 108 -3.88 -5.44 14.40
CA ILE A 108 -3.48 -4.42 13.41
C ILE A 108 -4.27 -3.13 13.67
N GLN A 109 -3.56 -2.01 13.65
CA GLN A 109 -4.11 -0.69 13.98
C GLN A 109 -3.98 0.30 12.82
N ALA A 110 -3.12 0.02 11.85
CA ALA A 110 -2.75 0.98 10.83
C ALA A 110 -2.31 0.31 9.53
N VAL A 111 -2.43 1.07 8.44
CA VAL A 111 -2.04 0.70 7.08
C VAL A 111 -1.00 1.70 6.61
N ALA A 112 0.19 1.23 6.25
CA ALA A 112 1.21 2.07 5.64
C ALA A 112 1.17 1.96 4.12
N SER A 113 1.00 3.09 3.45
CA SER A 113 1.03 3.15 1.99
C SER A 113 2.42 3.51 1.48
N GLY A 114 2.78 2.99 0.31
CA GLY A 114 3.96 3.40 -0.44
C GLY A 114 3.88 4.85 -0.95
N ALA A 115 4.58 5.14 -2.05
CA ALA A 115 4.45 6.44 -2.70
C ALA A 115 2.99 6.65 -3.14
N ILE A 116 2.40 7.74 -2.68
CA ILE A 116 1.09 8.21 -3.12
C ILE A 116 1.34 9.40 -4.03
N ALA A 117 1.01 9.25 -5.31
CA ALA A 117 1.29 10.23 -6.35
C ALA A 117 0.26 11.37 -6.39
N SER A 118 -0.94 11.13 -5.86
CA SER A 118 -2.04 12.10 -5.91
C SER A 118 -2.93 12.05 -4.66
N ASP A 119 -3.63 13.15 -4.41
CA ASP A 119 -4.64 13.22 -3.33
C ASP A 119 -5.78 12.22 -3.59
N TYR A 120 -6.07 11.91 -4.85
CA TYR A 120 -7.04 10.89 -5.24
C TYR A 120 -6.71 9.53 -4.60
N GLN A 121 -5.50 9.01 -4.82
CA GLN A 121 -5.04 7.75 -4.24
C GLN A 121 -5.05 7.78 -2.71
N ARG A 122 -4.62 8.90 -2.11
CA ARG A 122 -4.62 9.08 -0.66
C ARG A 122 -6.02 8.95 -0.07
N LEU A 123 -6.98 9.68 -0.63
CA LEU A 123 -8.35 9.75 -0.12
C LEU A 123 -9.06 8.39 -0.23
N ARG A 124 -8.74 7.57 -1.25
CA ARG A 124 -9.26 6.20 -1.35
C ARG A 124 -8.73 5.31 -0.23
N VAL A 125 -7.43 5.31 0.02
CA VAL A 125 -6.85 4.52 1.11
C VAL A 125 -7.38 4.99 2.47
N GLU A 126 -7.50 6.30 2.68
CA GLU A 126 -8.06 6.87 3.91
C GLU A 126 -9.52 6.49 4.13
N ASN A 127 -10.33 6.48 3.07
CA ASN A 127 -11.72 6.03 3.14
C ASN A 127 -11.82 4.58 3.61
N VAL A 128 -11.04 3.69 3.00
CA VAL A 128 -10.98 2.27 3.38
C VAL A 128 -10.52 2.10 4.82
N CYS A 129 -9.44 2.78 5.21
CA CYS A 129 -8.91 2.73 6.57
C CYS A 129 -9.94 3.22 7.60
N SER A 130 -10.63 4.32 7.31
CA SER A 130 -11.67 4.87 8.18
C SER A 130 -12.81 3.87 8.39
N ARG A 131 -13.29 3.21 7.34
CA ARG A 131 -14.36 2.20 7.43
C ARG A 131 -13.93 0.98 8.24
N LEU A 132 -12.66 0.60 8.16
CA LEU A 132 -12.09 -0.50 8.92
C LEU A 132 -11.58 -0.09 10.31
N ASN A 133 -11.77 1.16 10.73
CA ASN A 133 -11.20 1.69 11.98
C ASN A 133 -9.67 1.44 12.09
N LEU A 134 -8.95 1.76 11.02
CA LEU A 134 -7.50 1.71 10.90
C LEU A 134 -6.95 3.12 10.64
N VAL A 135 -5.72 3.38 11.07
CA VAL A 135 -5.01 4.63 10.77
C VAL A 135 -4.27 4.50 9.43
N SER A 136 -4.50 5.45 8.51
CA SER A 136 -3.73 5.55 7.26
C SER A 136 -2.40 6.27 7.51
N LEU A 137 -1.28 5.61 7.22
CA LEU A 137 0.07 6.16 7.30
C LEU A 137 0.63 6.36 5.89
N ALA A 138 0.67 7.62 5.44
CA ALA A 138 1.11 8.01 4.10
C ALA A 138 2.37 8.88 4.15
N TYR A 139 3.48 8.35 4.71
CA TYR A 139 4.71 9.12 4.94
C TYR A 139 5.37 9.68 3.67
N LEU A 140 5.07 9.10 2.51
CA LEU A 140 5.62 9.51 1.23
C LEU A 140 4.72 10.48 0.45
N TRP A 141 3.55 10.84 0.99
CA TRP A 141 2.64 11.80 0.36
C TRP A 141 3.24 13.20 0.30
N HIS A 142 3.15 13.86 -0.86
CA HIS A 142 3.76 15.15 -1.18
C HIS A 142 5.26 15.28 -0.91
N GLN A 143 5.99 14.16 -0.80
CA GLN A 143 7.45 14.21 -0.70
C GLN A 143 8.02 14.51 -2.10
N PRO A 144 8.80 15.59 -2.28
CA PRO A 144 9.44 15.89 -3.55
C PRO A 144 10.28 14.69 -4.01
N GLN A 145 10.06 14.20 -5.23
CA GLN A 145 10.74 13.01 -5.76
C GLN A 145 12.27 13.07 -5.65
N ARG A 146 12.85 14.28 -5.73
CA ARG A 146 14.29 14.53 -5.53
C ARG A 146 14.80 14.20 -4.12
N LEU A 147 13.97 14.39 -3.10
CA LEU A 147 14.32 14.11 -1.70
C LEU A 147 14.23 12.60 -1.44
N LEU A 148 13.26 11.91 -2.04
CA LEU A 148 13.17 10.45 -2.01
C LEU A 148 14.39 9.80 -2.64
N LEU A 149 14.85 10.30 -3.79
CA LEU A 149 16.08 9.79 -4.43
C LEU A 149 17.33 10.02 -3.58
N ARG A 150 17.45 11.19 -2.93
CA ARG A 150 18.60 11.48 -2.04
C ARG A 150 18.58 10.68 -0.73
N SER A 151 17.41 10.45 -0.14
CA SER A 151 17.29 9.65 1.08
C SER A 151 17.48 8.16 0.80
N GLN A 152 17.03 7.66 -0.35
CA GLN A 152 17.27 6.28 -0.81
C GLN A 152 18.74 6.02 -1.21
N GLN A 153 19.52 7.06 -1.49
CA GLN A 153 20.96 6.97 -1.81
C GLN A 153 21.88 7.05 -0.59
N ARG A 154 21.38 7.42 0.60
CA ARG A 154 22.19 7.37 1.82
C ARG A 154 22.12 5.95 2.39
N PRO A 155 23.23 5.19 2.42
CA PRO A 155 23.24 3.96 3.21
C PRO A 155 22.90 4.32 4.67
N PRO A 156 22.26 3.41 5.42
CA PRO A 156 22.07 3.60 6.86
C PRO A 156 23.46 3.71 7.49
N CYS A 157 23.93 4.94 7.68
CA CYS A 157 25.18 5.17 8.39
C CYS A 157 24.97 4.67 9.82
N LEU A 158 25.78 3.68 10.17
CA LEU A 158 26.09 3.26 11.52
C LEU A 158 26.45 4.51 12.34
N SER A 159 25.48 5.07 13.05
CA SER A 159 25.76 5.94 14.19
C SER A 159 25.97 5.00 15.38
N GLY A 160 27.24 4.83 15.74
CA GLY A 160 27.67 4.20 16.98
C GLY A 160 27.37 5.02 18.21
#